data_AF-A0A952Q6D1-F1
#
_entry.id   AF-A0A952Q6D1-F1
#
_cell.length_a   1.000
_cell.length_b   1.000
_cell.length_c   1.000
_cell.angle_alpha   90.00
_cell.angle_beta   90.00
_cell.angle_gamma   90.00
#
_symmetry.space_group_name_H-M   'P 1'
#
loop_
_entity.id
_entity.type
_entity.pdbx_description
1 polymer ?
#
loop_
_entity_poly.entity_id
_entity_poly.type
_entity_poly.pdbx_seq_one_letter_code
_entity_poly.pdbx_strand_id
1 'polypeptide(L)'
;MKTIRRLIFSFSLLAIAICVLLLMNVTAPNPTGRRYSSRSPLTTGQGNAGQIGLDAEQILSADLHLPRNDAPDQRQCVCNAAGQVDPNACRICLVKSANIDTYRRPDFVGERFIVESKNARDVLYDSRDADQIADFVSAAKELGAPLWIFTRVNTNFPPDLERFVESTGGGVVPYFSVPDYVDPTDALARDWLGRMGIVAVVMLGLEGMAILTSRSRPAAPPPSNKVPVHPVTQAKNAVDRAEQALDDHLERARRRLD
;
A
#
# COMPACT_ATOMS: atom_id res chain seq x y z
N MET A 1 -33.99 -2.32 -6.90
CA MET A 1 -33.20 -1.08 -6.79
C MET A 1 -32.38 -0.97 -5.50
N LYS A 2 -32.94 -1.20 -4.29
CA LYS A 2 -32.17 -1.12 -3.03
C LYS A 2 -30.94 -2.04 -2.99
N THR A 3 -31.08 -3.30 -3.42
CA THR A 3 -29.98 -4.28 -3.46
C THR A 3 -28.84 -3.83 -4.39
N ILE A 4 -29.18 -3.30 -5.57
CA ILE A 4 -28.19 -2.78 -6.53
C ILE A 4 -27.41 -1.61 -5.93
N ARG A 5 -28.09 -0.66 -5.27
CA ARG A 5 -27.42 0.47 -4.60
C ARG A 5 -26.46 0.02 -3.50
N ARG A 6 -26.89 -0.95 -2.66
CA ARG A 6 -26.04 -1.53 -1.62
C ARG A 6 -24.82 -2.25 -2.19
N LEU A 7 -24.98 -2.97 -3.30
CA LEU A 7 -23.86 -3.63 -3.98
C LEU A 7 -22.87 -2.60 -4.53
N ILE A 8 -23.35 -1.54 -5.19
CA ILE A 8 -22.47 -0.47 -5.71
C ILE A 8 -21.74 0.21 -4.56
N PHE A 9 -22.44 0.55 -3.47
CA PHE A 9 -21.83 1.18 -2.30
C PHE A 9 -20.75 0.27 -1.66
N SER A 10 -21.05 -1.02 -1.51
CA SER A 10 -20.10 -1.99 -0.96
C SER A 10 -18.85 -2.12 -1.85
N PHE A 11 -19.04 -2.16 -3.17
CA PHE A 11 -17.95 -2.19 -4.13
C PHE A 11 -17.10 -0.92 -4.06
N SER A 12 -17.72 0.26 -3.99
CA SER A 12 -17.00 1.53 -3.83
C SER A 12 -16.20 1.58 -2.54
N LEU A 13 -16.74 1.11 -1.41
CA LEU A 13 -16.00 1.03 -0.16
C LEU A 13 -14.79 0.07 -0.24
N LEU A 14 -14.97 -1.09 -0.87
CA LEU A 14 -13.87 -2.03 -1.09
C LEU A 14 -12.78 -1.41 -1.98
N ALA A 15 -13.16 -0.75 -3.08
CA ALA A 15 -12.22 -0.08 -3.96
C ALA A 15 -11.47 1.05 -3.24
N ILE A 16 -12.15 1.85 -2.40
CA ILE A 16 -11.53 2.86 -1.54
C ILE A 16 -10.50 2.21 -0.60
N ALA A 17 -10.85 1.12 0.07
CA ALA A 17 -9.95 0.43 0.98
C ALA A 17 -8.69 -0.08 0.25
N ILE A 18 -8.85 -0.67 -0.94
CA ILE A 18 -7.72 -1.09 -1.79
C ILE A 18 -6.86 0.12 -2.19
N CYS A 19 -7.47 1.23 -2.60
CA CYS A 19 -6.72 2.43 -2.95
C CYS A 19 -5.93 2.99 -1.76
N VAL A 20 -6.52 2.99 -0.55
CA VAL A 20 -5.82 3.42 0.66
C VAL A 20 -4.63 2.50 0.94
N LEU A 21 -4.80 1.18 0.86
CA LEU A 21 -3.70 0.22 1.02
C LEU A 21 -2.62 0.44 -0.03
N LEU A 22 -3.02 0.63 -1.30
CA LEU A 22 -2.09 0.95 -2.38
C LEU A 22 -1.46 2.33 -2.22
N LEU A 23 -2.01 3.27 -1.45
CA LEU A 23 -1.33 4.53 -1.13
C LEU A 23 -0.40 4.42 0.07
N MET A 24 -0.50 3.33 0.83
CA MET A 24 0.50 3.05 1.85
C MET A 24 1.78 2.59 1.18
N ASN A 25 2.89 3.24 1.53
CA ASN A 25 4.23 2.95 1.03
C ASN A 25 4.83 1.66 1.66
N VAL A 26 4.03 0.61 1.84
CA VAL A 26 4.41 -0.65 2.53
C VAL A 26 3.98 -1.91 1.78
N THR A 27 3.50 -1.76 0.54
CA THR A 27 2.96 -2.87 -0.25
C THR A 27 3.86 -3.28 -1.41
N ALA A 28 5.14 -2.90 -1.39
CA ALA A 28 6.04 -3.19 -2.50
C ALA A 28 6.59 -4.63 -2.38
N PRO A 29 6.73 -5.36 -3.50
CA PRO A 29 7.22 -6.75 -3.49
C PRO A 29 8.75 -6.86 -3.29
N ASN A 30 9.46 -5.76 -3.06
CA ASN A 30 10.90 -5.73 -2.87
C ASN A 30 11.31 -5.93 -1.40
N PRO A 31 12.59 -6.20 -1.09
CA PRO A 31 13.03 -6.56 0.27
C PRO A 31 12.82 -5.48 1.32
N THR A 32 12.71 -4.20 0.94
CA THR A 32 12.39 -3.13 1.90
C THR A 32 10.90 -3.14 2.29
N GLY A 33 10.04 -3.78 1.49
CA GLY A 33 8.58 -3.70 1.59
C GLY A 33 8.00 -2.35 1.14
N ARG A 34 8.84 -1.38 0.74
CA ARG A 34 8.45 0.00 0.46
C ARG A 34 8.64 0.35 -1.01
N ARG A 35 7.79 1.22 -1.56
CA ARG A 35 7.94 1.70 -2.94
C ARG A 35 9.02 2.76 -3.05
N TYR A 36 9.12 3.62 -2.03
CA TYR A 36 10.16 4.65 -1.93
C TYR A 36 10.67 4.80 -0.50
N SER A 37 11.89 5.31 -0.31
CA SER A 37 12.39 5.64 1.03
C SER A 37 11.60 6.80 1.65
N SER A 38 11.50 6.85 2.99
CA SER A 38 11.03 8.05 3.70
C SER A 38 12.12 9.10 3.88
N ARG A 39 13.36 8.79 3.50
CA ARG A 39 14.49 9.70 3.62
C ARG A 39 14.96 10.08 2.22
N SER A 40 15.18 11.38 2.02
CA SER A 40 15.81 11.86 0.80
C SER A 40 17.33 11.77 0.96
N PRO A 41 18.04 11.24 -0.04
CA PRO A 41 19.50 11.25 -0.02
C PRO A 41 20.02 12.66 -0.27
N LEU A 42 21.29 12.90 0.06
CA LEU A 42 22.01 14.10 -0.35
C LEU A 42 21.93 14.27 -1.88
N THR A 43 21.77 15.51 -2.32
CA THR A 43 21.66 15.89 -3.73
C THR A 43 22.81 16.79 -4.17
N THR A 44 22.91 17.06 -5.48
CA THR A 44 23.91 17.97 -6.04
C THR A 44 23.89 19.32 -5.33
N GLY A 45 25.04 19.74 -4.80
CA GLY A 45 25.17 20.99 -4.02
C GLY A 45 25.12 20.80 -2.50
N GLN A 46 24.74 19.62 -2.00
CA GLN A 46 24.75 19.28 -0.57
C GLN A 46 25.99 18.45 -0.15
N GLY A 47 26.73 17.91 -1.11
CA GLY A 47 27.95 17.13 -0.89
C GLY A 47 28.68 16.83 -2.20
N ASN A 48 29.86 16.20 -2.10
CA ASN A 48 30.55 15.68 -3.28
C ASN A 48 29.91 14.36 -3.77
N ALA A 49 30.25 13.92 -4.98
CA ALA A 49 29.65 12.73 -5.61
C ALA A 49 29.79 11.46 -4.75
N GLY A 50 30.92 11.29 -4.05
CA GLY A 50 31.15 10.15 -3.15
C GLY A 50 30.26 10.19 -1.91
N GLN A 51 30.09 11.37 -1.30
CA GLN A 51 29.19 11.57 -0.15
C GLN A 51 27.73 11.35 -0.52
N ILE A 52 27.30 11.86 -1.68
CA ILE A 52 25.96 11.64 -2.22
C ILE A 52 25.71 10.14 -2.39
N GLY A 53 26.70 9.43 -2.94
CA GLY A 53 26.57 7.99 -3.14
C GLY A 53 26.48 7.21 -1.83
N LEU A 54 27.36 7.56 -0.89
CA LEU A 54 27.44 6.94 0.43
C LEU A 54 26.15 7.15 1.24
N ASP A 55 25.58 8.36 1.22
CA ASP A 55 24.38 8.69 2.00
C ASP A 55 23.17 7.87 1.53
N ALA A 56 22.98 7.72 0.22
CA ALA A 56 21.92 6.88 -0.32
C ALA A 56 22.09 5.41 0.09
N GLU A 57 23.31 4.87 0.05
CA GLU A 57 23.57 3.51 0.52
C GLU A 57 23.37 3.35 2.03
N GLN A 58 23.67 4.38 2.83
CA GLN A 58 23.39 4.35 4.27
C GLN A 58 21.89 4.35 4.56
N ILE A 59 21.11 5.11 3.81
CA ILE A 59 19.64 5.08 3.91
C ILE A 59 19.13 3.69 3.52
N LEU A 60 19.59 3.16 2.37
CA LEU A 60 19.17 1.85 1.89
C LEU A 60 19.59 0.72 2.84
N SER A 61 20.78 0.81 3.45
CA SER A 61 21.26 -0.09 4.49
C SER A 61 20.30 -0.16 5.68
N ALA A 62 19.85 1.00 6.16
CA ALA A 62 18.89 1.10 7.26
C ALA A 62 17.52 0.54 6.86
N ASP A 63 17.02 0.87 5.66
CA ASP A 63 15.72 0.39 5.16
C ASP A 63 15.71 -1.13 4.92
N LEU A 64 16.82 -1.71 4.43
CA LEU A 64 16.99 -3.15 4.22
C LEU A 64 17.29 -3.92 5.50
N HIS A 65 17.70 -3.25 6.57
CA HIS A 65 18.29 -3.85 7.77
C HIS A 65 19.51 -4.75 7.43
N LEU A 66 20.30 -4.34 6.43
CA LEU A 66 21.50 -5.05 5.99
C LEU A 66 22.72 -4.12 6.04
N PRO A 67 23.88 -4.58 6.52
CA PRO A 67 25.11 -3.81 6.45
C PRO A 67 25.54 -3.65 4.98
N ARG A 68 26.21 -2.53 4.68
CA ARG A 68 26.88 -2.33 3.38
C ARG A 68 28.02 -3.32 3.23
N ASN A 69 28.21 -3.80 2.02
CA ASN A 69 29.23 -4.78 1.67
C ASN A 69 30.58 -4.12 1.35
N ASP A 70 31.04 -3.18 2.19
CA ASP A 70 32.29 -2.45 2.01
C ASP A 70 33.30 -2.68 3.16
N ALA A 71 32.83 -3.18 4.30
CA ALA A 71 33.65 -3.59 5.45
C ALA A 71 34.68 -4.67 5.05
N PRO A 72 36.00 -4.44 5.21
CA PRO A 72 37.06 -5.31 4.68
C PRO A 72 36.95 -6.79 5.10
N ASP A 73 36.46 -7.05 6.30
CA ASP A 73 36.33 -8.38 6.89
C ASP A 73 35.05 -9.13 6.46
N GLN A 74 34.13 -8.47 5.76
CA GLN A 74 32.82 -9.02 5.41
C GLN A 74 32.52 -8.96 3.89
N ARG A 75 33.52 -8.59 3.07
CA ARG A 75 33.36 -8.42 1.62
C ARG A 75 32.95 -9.72 0.94
N GLN A 76 31.73 -9.77 0.45
CA GLN A 76 31.16 -10.87 -0.31
C GLN A 76 31.10 -10.51 -1.79
N CYS A 77 31.57 -11.36 -2.68
CA CYS A 77 31.64 -11.02 -4.11
C CYS A 77 31.33 -12.20 -5.01
N VAL A 78 31.05 -11.88 -6.26
CA VAL A 78 31.04 -12.82 -7.38
C VAL A 78 32.46 -12.86 -7.94
N CYS A 79 33.06 -14.04 -8.05
CA CYS A 79 34.47 -14.20 -8.37
C CYS A 79 34.68 -14.85 -9.75
N ASN A 80 35.82 -14.58 -10.39
CA ASN A 80 36.24 -15.33 -11.55
C ASN A 80 36.42 -16.82 -11.19
N ALA A 81 35.98 -17.74 -12.05
CA ALA A 81 36.16 -19.18 -11.88
C ALA A 81 37.63 -19.65 -11.90
N ALA A 82 38.49 -18.98 -12.66
CA ALA A 82 39.88 -19.37 -12.93
C ALA A 82 40.93 -18.56 -12.15
N GLY A 83 40.54 -17.46 -11.50
CA GLY A 83 41.47 -16.52 -10.86
C GLY A 83 41.62 -16.72 -9.35
N GLN A 84 42.79 -16.32 -8.81
CA GLN A 84 42.92 -16.01 -7.39
C GLN A 84 42.39 -14.59 -7.16
N VAL A 85 41.51 -14.42 -6.18
CA VAL A 85 40.97 -13.11 -5.80
C VAL A 85 41.73 -12.61 -4.56
N ASP A 86 42.14 -11.34 -4.58
CA ASP A 86 42.78 -10.70 -3.43
C ASP A 86 41.84 -10.76 -2.21
N PRO A 87 42.23 -11.41 -1.09
CA PRO A 87 41.42 -11.50 0.11
C PRO A 87 41.05 -10.16 0.74
N ASN A 88 41.83 -9.10 0.48
CA ASN A 88 41.51 -7.75 0.94
C ASN A 88 40.39 -7.13 0.11
N ALA A 89 40.27 -7.52 -1.16
CA ALA A 89 39.27 -7.01 -2.08
C ALA A 89 37.97 -7.81 -2.00
N CYS A 90 38.10 -9.13 -1.86
CA CYS A 90 37.01 -10.05 -1.66
C CYS A 90 37.34 -11.09 -0.60
N ARG A 91 36.58 -11.09 0.50
CA ARG A 91 36.78 -12.03 1.60
C ARG A 91 36.11 -13.38 1.33
N ILE A 92 34.91 -13.33 0.77
CA ILE A 92 34.06 -14.50 0.50
C ILE A 92 33.61 -14.47 -0.96
N CYS A 93 33.93 -15.52 -1.71
CA CYS A 93 33.35 -15.73 -3.03
C CYS A 93 32.00 -16.44 -2.88
N LEU A 94 30.92 -15.73 -3.15
CA LEU A 94 29.55 -16.27 -3.13
C LEU A 94 29.37 -17.33 -4.21
N VAL A 95 29.86 -17.01 -5.40
CA VAL A 95 29.75 -17.86 -6.58
C VAL A 95 30.88 -17.54 -7.56
N LYS A 96 31.20 -18.51 -8.41
CA LYS A 96 32.29 -18.43 -9.39
C LYS A 96 31.72 -18.37 -10.80
N SER A 97 31.86 -17.23 -11.45
CA SER A 97 31.42 -17.02 -12.84
C SER A 97 32.61 -16.96 -13.78
N ALA A 98 32.49 -17.62 -14.93
CA ALA A 98 33.50 -17.55 -16.00
C ALA A 98 33.46 -16.19 -16.74
N ASN A 99 32.38 -15.43 -16.62
CA ASN A 99 32.19 -14.16 -17.34
C ASN A 99 32.79 -12.95 -16.62
N ILE A 100 33.31 -13.14 -15.39
CA ILE A 100 33.89 -12.07 -14.59
C ILE A 100 35.41 -12.11 -14.70
N ASP A 101 36.01 -10.98 -15.06
CA ASP A 101 37.47 -10.87 -15.19
C ASP A 101 38.21 -11.13 -13.87
N THR A 102 37.77 -10.51 -12.77
CA THR A 102 38.41 -10.65 -11.45
C THR A 102 37.39 -10.95 -10.36
N TYR A 103 36.65 -9.93 -9.94
CA TYR A 103 35.53 -10.05 -9.01
C TYR A 103 34.56 -8.87 -9.20
N ARG A 104 33.30 -9.07 -8.81
CA ARG A 104 32.29 -8.02 -8.69
C ARG A 104 31.70 -8.07 -7.29
N ARG A 105 31.68 -6.93 -6.60
CA ARG A 105 31.15 -6.81 -5.25
C ARG A 105 29.79 -6.12 -5.31
N PRO A 106 28.68 -6.79 -4.99
CA PRO A 106 27.38 -6.13 -4.84
C PRO A 106 27.41 -5.15 -3.67
N ASP A 107 26.58 -4.11 -3.70
CA ASP A 107 26.48 -3.16 -2.58
C ASP A 107 25.94 -3.81 -1.29
N PHE A 108 25.00 -4.75 -1.42
CA PHE A 108 24.49 -5.53 -0.28
C PHE A 108 24.28 -7.00 -0.66
N VAL A 109 24.47 -7.86 0.34
CA VAL A 109 24.21 -9.30 0.23
C VAL A 109 23.38 -9.70 1.44
N GLY A 110 22.13 -10.07 1.18
CA GLY A 110 21.24 -10.67 2.17
C GLY A 110 21.33 -12.20 2.17
N GLU A 111 20.66 -12.84 3.11
CA GLU A 111 20.64 -14.32 3.19
C GLU A 111 20.00 -14.97 1.95
N ARG A 112 19.09 -14.26 1.28
CA ARG A 112 18.27 -14.80 0.18
C ARG A 112 18.21 -13.90 -1.04
N PHE A 113 18.95 -12.80 -1.08
CA PHE A 113 18.87 -11.85 -2.18
C PHE A 113 20.15 -11.02 -2.29
N ILE A 114 20.39 -10.49 -3.48
CA ILE A 114 21.49 -9.57 -3.76
C ILE A 114 20.89 -8.20 -4.04
N VAL A 115 21.53 -7.13 -3.56
CA VAL A 115 21.10 -5.76 -3.85
C VAL A 115 22.26 -4.95 -4.43
N GLU A 116 21.94 -4.19 -5.46
CA GLU A 116 22.81 -3.18 -6.04
C GLU A 116 22.11 -1.82 -6.04
N SER A 117 22.83 -0.74 -5.77
CA SER A 117 22.32 0.62 -5.83
C SER A 117 22.93 1.39 -7.00
N LYS A 118 22.09 2.06 -7.80
CA LYS A 118 22.55 2.80 -8.99
C LYS A 118 22.22 4.28 -8.95
N ASN A 119 23.18 5.10 -9.38
CA ASN A 119 23.07 6.55 -9.48
C ASN A 119 23.37 7.05 -10.91
N ALA A 120 22.84 6.38 -11.91
CA ALA A 120 23.02 6.74 -13.31
C ALA A 120 21.68 7.19 -13.90
N ARG A 121 21.68 8.22 -14.76
CA ARG A 121 20.45 8.61 -15.48
C ARG A 121 20.11 7.63 -16.58
N ASP A 122 21.12 7.04 -17.22
CA ASP A 122 20.96 6.07 -18.30
C ASP A 122 21.93 4.92 -18.07
N VAL A 123 21.44 3.68 -18.15
CA VAL A 123 22.27 2.48 -18.21
C VAL A 123 22.32 2.03 -19.65
N LEU A 124 23.43 2.30 -20.34
CA LEU A 124 23.60 1.92 -21.75
C LEU A 124 24.09 0.47 -21.86
N TYR A 125 23.72 -0.26 -22.92
CA TYR A 125 24.10 -1.67 -23.10
C TYR A 125 25.62 -1.90 -23.06
N ASP A 126 26.40 -0.97 -23.63
CA ASP A 126 27.87 -1.07 -23.67
C ASP A 126 28.53 -0.34 -22.49
N SER A 127 27.79 -0.09 -21.41
CA SER A 127 28.32 0.55 -20.21
C SER A 127 28.82 -0.48 -19.21
N ARG A 128 29.83 -0.07 -18.44
CA ARG A 128 30.33 -0.83 -17.29
C ARG A 128 29.21 -1.22 -16.31
N ASP A 129 28.17 -0.40 -16.19
CA ASP A 129 27.02 -0.71 -15.33
C ASP A 129 26.19 -1.87 -15.89
N ALA A 130 25.95 -1.92 -17.20
CA ALA A 130 25.23 -3.02 -17.83
C ALA A 130 25.99 -4.35 -17.70
N ASP A 131 27.32 -4.34 -17.93
CA ASP A 131 28.17 -5.52 -17.72
C ASP A 131 28.11 -6.01 -16.27
N GLN A 132 28.25 -5.08 -15.31
CA GLN A 132 28.16 -5.40 -13.89
C GLN A 132 26.79 -5.98 -13.51
N ILE A 133 25.70 -5.44 -14.06
CA ILE A 133 24.36 -5.97 -13.81
C ILE A 133 24.22 -7.36 -14.42
N ALA A 134 24.73 -7.60 -15.63
CA ALA A 134 24.71 -8.91 -16.26
C ALA A 134 25.48 -9.95 -15.42
N ASP A 135 26.65 -9.57 -14.90
CA ASP A 135 27.44 -10.40 -13.97
C ASP A 135 26.63 -10.78 -12.73
N PHE A 136 25.92 -9.82 -12.14
CA PHE A 136 25.07 -10.06 -10.97
C PHE A 136 23.83 -10.89 -11.30
N VAL A 137 23.23 -10.73 -12.49
CA VAL A 137 22.11 -11.58 -12.93
C VAL A 137 22.55 -13.04 -13.04
N SER A 138 23.70 -13.31 -13.65
CA SER A 138 24.27 -14.65 -13.74
C SER A 138 24.52 -15.23 -12.35
N ALA A 139 25.14 -14.46 -11.45
CA ALA A 139 25.41 -14.87 -10.08
C ALA A 139 24.12 -15.17 -9.29
N ALA A 140 23.12 -14.29 -9.40
CA ALA A 140 21.82 -14.40 -8.76
C ALA A 140 21.09 -15.69 -9.21
N LYS A 141 21.12 -16.00 -10.50
CA LYS A 141 20.56 -17.25 -11.05
C LYS A 141 21.25 -18.49 -10.52
N GLU A 142 22.58 -18.49 -10.48
CA GLU A 142 23.36 -19.63 -9.99
C GLU A 142 23.15 -19.85 -8.49
N LEU A 143 23.00 -18.78 -7.72
CA LEU A 143 22.67 -18.81 -6.30
C LEU A 143 21.19 -19.13 -6.00
N GLY A 144 20.31 -19.08 -7.01
CA GLY A 144 18.87 -19.19 -6.81
C GLY A 144 18.29 -18.05 -5.96
N ALA A 145 18.88 -16.85 -6.05
CA ALA A 145 18.53 -15.69 -5.24
C ALA A 145 18.07 -14.52 -6.13
N PRO A 146 17.01 -13.77 -5.79
CA PRO A 146 16.62 -12.56 -6.51
C PRO A 146 17.66 -11.44 -6.42
N LEU A 147 17.86 -10.75 -7.55
CA LEU A 147 18.64 -9.53 -7.67
C LEU A 147 17.72 -8.31 -7.66
N TRP A 148 17.95 -7.39 -6.73
CA TRP A 148 17.23 -6.13 -6.65
C TRP A 148 18.14 -4.95 -6.99
N ILE A 149 17.71 -4.09 -7.89
CA ILE A 149 18.44 -2.88 -8.26
C ILE A 149 17.66 -1.67 -7.77
N PHE A 150 18.23 -0.92 -6.81
CA PHE A 150 17.62 0.29 -6.26
C PHE A 150 18.22 1.52 -6.92
N THR A 151 17.41 2.27 -7.67
CA THR A 151 17.88 3.47 -8.37
C THR A 151 17.64 4.73 -7.54
N ARG A 152 18.60 5.65 -7.63
CA ARG A 152 18.60 6.94 -6.90
C ARG A 152 17.99 8.08 -7.70
N VAL A 153 17.87 7.87 -9.00
CA VAL A 153 17.30 8.80 -9.97
C VAL A 153 16.34 8.05 -10.89
N ASN A 154 15.64 8.79 -11.74
CA ASN A 154 14.83 8.23 -12.84
C ASN A 154 15.77 7.61 -13.89
N THR A 155 16.35 6.47 -13.54
CA THR A 155 17.27 5.75 -14.41
C THR A 155 16.50 5.10 -15.54
N ASN A 156 16.89 5.42 -16.76
CA ASN A 156 16.41 4.73 -17.95
C ASN A 156 17.14 3.38 -18.07
N PHE A 157 16.39 2.30 -17.84
CA PHE A 157 16.88 0.93 -17.99
C PHE A 157 16.44 0.37 -19.34
N PRO A 158 17.35 -0.28 -20.09
CA PRO A 158 16.95 -1.00 -21.30
C PRO A 158 15.97 -2.12 -20.93
N PRO A 159 14.86 -2.31 -21.69
CA PRO A 159 13.83 -3.28 -21.35
C PRO A 159 14.31 -4.74 -21.27
N ASP A 160 15.37 -5.10 -21.99
CA ASP A 160 15.95 -6.45 -21.89
C ASP A 160 16.71 -6.64 -20.58
N LEU A 161 17.41 -5.60 -20.11
CA LEU A 161 18.18 -5.64 -18.87
C LEU A 161 17.24 -5.74 -17.66
N GLU A 162 16.14 -4.99 -17.68
CA GLU A 162 15.08 -5.09 -16.67
C GLU A 162 14.50 -6.51 -16.63
N ARG A 163 14.12 -7.07 -17.79
CA ARG A 163 13.65 -8.46 -17.89
C ARG A 163 14.68 -9.49 -17.39
N PHE A 164 15.96 -9.24 -17.60
CA PHE A 164 17.02 -10.11 -17.06
C PHE A 164 17.09 -10.07 -15.55
N VAL A 165 16.97 -8.89 -14.94
CA VAL A 165 16.89 -8.74 -13.48
C VAL A 165 15.63 -9.43 -12.94
N GLU A 166 14.48 -9.20 -13.56
CA GLU A 166 13.21 -9.84 -13.17
C GLU A 166 13.25 -11.36 -13.29
N SER A 167 14.01 -11.91 -14.25
CA SER A 167 14.17 -13.36 -14.42
C SER A 167 14.88 -14.05 -13.25
N THR A 168 15.48 -13.29 -12.33
CA THR A 168 16.03 -13.79 -11.05
C THR A 168 14.97 -13.91 -9.94
N GLY A 169 13.75 -13.37 -10.17
CA GLY A 169 12.71 -13.17 -9.17
C GLY A 169 12.82 -11.83 -8.43
N GLY A 170 13.78 -10.98 -8.80
CA GLY A 170 13.95 -9.63 -8.28
C GLY A 170 13.37 -8.56 -9.21
N GLY A 171 13.96 -7.36 -9.23
CA GLY A 171 13.47 -6.25 -10.04
C GLY A 171 14.24 -4.94 -9.87
N VAL A 172 13.89 -3.96 -10.70
CA VAL A 172 14.42 -2.59 -10.63
C VAL A 172 13.42 -1.70 -9.87
N VAL A 173 13.90 -0.98 -8.86
CA VAL A 173 13.08 -0.18 -7.95
C VAL A 173 13.55 1.28 -7.95
N PRO A 174 12.76 2.22 -8.49
CA PRO A 174 13.02 3.66 -8.37
C PRO A 174 12.75 4.14 -6.95
N TYR A 175 13.70 3.90 -6.06
CA TYR A 175 13.45 3.92 -4.61
C TYR A 175 13.63 5.28 -3.96
N PHE A 176 14.57 6.08 -4.45
CA PHE A 176 14.72 7.45 -3.99
C PHE A 176 13.91 8.35 -4.90
N SER A 177 12.82 8.88 -4.37
CA SER A 177 11.98 9.83 -5.10
C SER A 177 12.80 11.07 -5.44
N VAL A 178 13.09 11.26 -6.72
CA VAL A 178 13.62 12.53 -7.23
C VAL A 178 12.48 13.52 -7.44
N PRO A 179 12.77 14.83 -7.45
CA PRO A 179 11.84 15.82 -7.98
C PRO A 179 11.30 15.34 -9.34
N ASP A 180 9.98 15.42 -9.50
CA ASP A 180 9.23 14.97 -10.70
C ASP A 180 9.04 13.46 -10.88
N TYR A 181 9.52 12.60 -9.97
CA TYR A 181 9.13 11.18 -10.02
C TYR A 181 7.65 11.02 -9.65
N VAL A 182 6.88 10.43 -10.56
CA VAL A 182 5.49 10.05 -10.34
C VAL A 182 5.41 8.54 -10.24
N ASP A 183 5.16 8.03 -9.04
CA ASP A 183 4.86 6.62 -8.83
C ASP A 183 3.55 6.27 -9.55
N PRO A 184 3.57 5.38 -10.55
CA PRO A 184 2.38 5.01 -11.31
C PRO A 184 1.29 4.38 -10.41
N THR A 185 1.70 3.69 -9.34
CA THR A 185 0.79 3.09 -8.36
C THR A 185 0.06 4.17 -7.57
N ASP A 186 0.80 5.19 -7.10
CA ASP A 186 0.20 6.33 -6.39
C ASP A 186 -0.73 7.12 -7.30
N ALA A 187 -0.33 7.37 -8.55
CA ALA A 187 -1.13 8.12 -9.51
C ALA A 187 -2.47 7.40 -9.79
N LEU A 188 -2.42 6.10 -10.06
CA LEU A 188 -3.62 5.28 -10.28
C LEU A 188 -4.49 5.21 -9.03
N ALA A 189 -3.90 4.93 -7.86
CA ALA A 189 -4.64 4.82 -6.61
C ALA A 189 -5.34 6.13 -6.23
N ARG A 190 -4.73 7.30 -6.47
CA ARG A 190 -5.36 8.61 -6.26
C ARG A 190 -6.54 8.85 -7.20
N ASP A 191 -6.40 8.56 -8.50
CA ASP A 191 -7.49 8.74 -9.47
C ASP A 191 -8.69 7.84 -9.11
N TRP A 192 -8.44 6.56 -8.83
CA TRP A 192 -9.49 5.62 -8.42
C TRP A 192 -10.14 5.98 -7.09
N LEU A 193 -9.35 6.39 -6.09
CA LEU A 193 -9.86 6.84 -4.80
C LEU A 193 -10.82 8.03 -4.97
N GLY A 194 -10.45 9.01 -5.80
CA GLY A 194 -11.29 10.17 -6.10
C GLY A 194 -12.62 9.77 -6.75
N ARG A 195 -12.57 8.94 -7.79
CA ARG A 195 -13.78 8.47 -8.50
C ARG A 195 -14.71 7.66 -7.59
N MET A 196 -14.15 6.74 -6.80
CA MET A 196 -14.94 5.90 -5.89
C MET A 196 -15.48 6.68 -4.69
N GLY A 197 -14.74 7.69 -4.20
CA GLY A 197 -15.22 8.63 -3.19
C GLY A 197 -16.45 9.40 -3.66
N ILE A 198 -16.45 9.90 -4.89
CA ILE A 198 -17.62 10.59 -5.48
C ILE A 198 -18.82 9.64 -5.53
N VAL A 199 -18.65 8.42 -6.04
CA VAL A 199 -19.73 7.43 -6.11
C VAL A 199 -20.29 7.12 -4.71
N ALA A 200 -19.43 6.92 -3.72
CA ALA A 200 -19.84 6.66 -2.35
C ALA A 200 -20.66 7.81 -1.74
N VAL A 201 -20.23 9.06 -1.94
CA VAL A 201 -20.94 10.26 -1.46
C VAL A 201 -22.31 10.40 -2.12
N VAL A 202 -22.39 10.19 -3.45
CA VAL A 202 -23.67 10.23 -4.18
C VAL A 202 -24.63 9.17 -3.66
N MET A 203 -24.15 7.95 -3.42
CA MET A 203 -24.98 6.86 -2.87
C MET A 203 -25.49 7.19 -1.47
N LEU A 204 -24.65 7.75 -0.59
CA LEU A 204 -25.06 8.20 0.75
C LEU A 204 -26.11 9.31 0.67
N GLY A 205 -25.94 10.29 -0.23
CA GLY A 205 -26.92 11.36 -0.45
C GLY A 205 -28.28 10.83 -0.91
N LEU A 206 -28.28 9.86 -1.85
CA LEU A 206 -29.52 9.22 -2.32
C LEU A 206 -30.23 8.42 -1.22
N GLU A 207 -29.50 7.76 -0.33
CA GLU A 207 -30.10 7.07 0.83
C GLU A 207 -30.62 8.06 1.88
N GLY A 208 -29.88 9.13 2.18
CA GLY A 208 -30.32 10.19 3.09
C GLY A 208 -31.61 10.87 2.64
N MET A 209 -31.71 11.21 1.35
CA MET A 209 -32.93 11.77 0.74
C MET A 209 -34.10 10.79 0.78
N ALA A 210 -33.87 9.49 0.57
CA ALA A 210 -34.90 8.47 0.69
C ALA A 210 -35.44 8.34 2.13
N ILE A 211 -34.58 8.48 3.13
CA ILE A 211 -34.97 8.48 4.55
C ILE A 211 -35.83 9.71 4.88
N LEU A 212 -35.37 10.91 4.47
CA LEU A 212 -36.10 12.17 4.71
C LEU A 212 -37.48 12.18 4.05
N THR A 213 -37.59 11.71 2.81
CA THR A 213 -38.87 11.59 2.10
C THR A 213 -39.78 10.51 2.67
N SER A 214 -39.23 9.42 3.22
CA SER A 214 -40.04 8.38 3.88
C SER A 214 -40.65 8.82 5.21
N ARG A 215 -39.95 9.64 5.99
CA ARG A 215 -40.46 10.23 7.24
C ARG A 215 -41.56 11.27 7.00
N SER A 216 -41.62 11.84 5.80
CA SER A 216 -42.58 12.88 5.41
C SER A 216 -43.90 12.31 4.85
N ARG A 217 -44.08 10.98 4.81
CA ARG A 217 -45.38 10.40 4.45
C ARG A 217 -46.31 10.43 5.67
N PRO A 218 -47.38 11.23 5.68
CA PRO A 218 -48.37 11.17 6.75
C PRO A 218 -48.94 9.76 6.83
N ALA A 219 -49.05 9.22 8.04
CA ALA A 219 -49.69 7.93 8.28
C ALA A 219 -51.08 7.94 7.65
N ALA A 220 -51.40 6.91 6.86
CA ALA A 220 -52.73 6.78 6.28
C ALA A 220 -53.77 6.83 7.42
N PRO A 221 -54.82 7.66 7.32
CA PRO A 221 -55.83 7.71 8.36
C PRO A 221 -56.44 6.31 8.54
N PRO A 222 -56.68 5.87 9.79
CA PRO A 222 -57.25 4.55 10.01
C PRO A 222 -58.60 4.44 9.29
N PRO A 223 -58.93 3.25 8.73
CA PRO A 223 -60.20 3.06 8.03
C PRO A 223 -61.35 3.38 8.98
N SER A 224 -62.16 4.35 8.58
CA SER A 224 -63.35 4.81 9.31
C SER A 224 -64.44 3.74 9.27
N ASN A 225 -64.32 2.72 10.13
CA ASN A 225 -65.43 1.83 10.46
C ASN A 225 -66.41 2.60 11.38
N LYS A 226 -67.31 3.38 10.77
CA LYS A 226 -68.48 3.92 11.46
C LYS A 226 -69.48 2.80 11.70
N VAL A 227 -69.29 2.04 12.77
CA VAL A 227 -70.36 1.23 13.35
C VAL A 227 -71.31 2.19 14.09
N PRO A 228 -72.64 2.15 13.87
CA PRO A 228 -73.58 2.97 14.64
C PRO A 228 -73.53 2.53 16.10
N VAL A 229 -72.87 3.31 16.96
CA VAL A 229 -72.84 3.05 18.39
C VAL A 229 -74.16 3.54 18.97
N HIS A 230 -74.97 2.61 19.50
CA HIS A 230 -76.19 2.96 20.24
C HIS A 230 -75.83 3.89 21.43
N PRO A 231 -76.61 4.95 21.72
CA PRO A 231 -76.28 5.94 22.75
C PRO A 231 -76.02 5.34 24.14
N VAL A 232 -76.70 4.22 24.43
CA VAL A 232 -76.60 3.50 25.71
C VAL A 232 -75.23 2.84 25.88
N THR A 233 -74.65 2.29 24.81
CA THR A 233 -73.31 1.67 24.84
C THR A 233 -72.21 2.72 24.96
N GLN A 234 -72.44 3.91 24.40
CA GLN A 234 -71.48 5.02 24.50
C GLN A 234 -71.42 5.60 25.92
N ALA A 235 -72.58 5.72 26.59
CA ALA A 235 -72.65 6.14 27.99
C ALA A 235 -72.00 5.10 28.92
N LYS A 236 -72.28 3.81 28.73
CA LYS A 236 -71.66 2.74 29.53
C LYS A 236 -70.14 2.72 29.39
N ASN A 237 -69.63 2.78 28.16
CA ASN A 237 -68.19 2.80 27.90
C ASN A 237 -67.49 4.09 28.38
N ALA A 238 -68.23 5.17 28.63
CA ALA A 238 -67.69 6.40 29.22
C ALA A 238 -67.60 6.28 30.75
N VAL A 239 -68.59 5.64 31.39
CA VAL A 239 -68.56 5.32 32.83
C VAL A 239 -67.44 4.34 33.13
N ASP A 240 -67.33 3.23 32.40
CA ASP A 240 -66.27 2.23 32.61
C ASP A 240 -64.86 2.84 32.48
N ARG A 241 -64.69 3.82 31.56
CA ARG A 241 -63.43 4.56 31.39
C ARG A 241 -63.16 5.55 32.51
N ALA A 242 -64.19 6.18 33.06
CA ALA A 242 -64.05 7.08 34.20
C ALA A 242 -63.69 6.32 35.48
N GLU A 243 -64.26 5.13 35.67
CA GLU A 243 -63.93 4.23 36.78
C GLU A 243 -62.49 3.73 36.69
N GLN A 244 -62.06 3.24 35.52
CA GLN A 244 -60.65 2.83 35.32
C GLN A 244 -59.67 3.99 35.53
N ALA A 245 -60.00 5.20 35.09
CA ALA A 245 -59.14 6.36 35.30
C ALA A 245 -59.03 6.73 36.79
N LEU A 246 -60.10 6.57 37.56
CA LEU A 246 -60.10 6.83 39.00
C LEU A 246 -59.24 5.80 39.74
N ASP A 247 -59.39 4.52 39.42
CA ASP A 247 -58.59 3.44 40.03
C ASP A 247 -57.10 3.62 39.74
N ASP A 248 -56.74 3.93 38.48
CA ASP A 248 -55.37 4.23 38.08
C ASP A 248 -54.78 5.43 38.83
N HIS A 249 -55.62 6.44 39.14
CA HIS A 249 -55.20 7.62 39.89
C HIS A 249 -54.99 7.31 41.37
N LEU A 250 -55.86 6.49 41.97
CA LEU A 250 -55.75 6.04 43.36
C LEU A 250 -54.51 5.14 43.54
N GLU A 251 -54.26 4.22 42.61
CA GLU A 251 -53.08 3.36 42.68
C GLU A 251 -51.78 4.17 42.55
N ARG A 252 -51.74 5.16 41.63
CA ARG A 252 -50.62 6.09 41.50
C ARG A 252 -50.41 6.96 42.74
N ALA A 253 -51.48 7.39 43.40
CA ALA A 253 -51.37 8.15 44.65
C ALA A 253 -50.82 7.29 45.78
N ARG A 254 -51.26 6.02 45.89
CA ARG A 254 -50.78 5.07 46.90
C ARG A 254 -49.29 4.76 46.74
N ARG A 255 -48.83 4.50 45.51
CA ARG A 255 -47.42 4.29 45.19
C ARG A 255 -46.49 5.49 45.44
N ARG A 256 -47.04 6.68 45.70
CA ARG A 256 -46.26 7.89 46.04
C ARG A 256 -46.18 8.15 47.55
N LEU A 257 -47.01 7.47 48.34
CA LEU A 257 -47.04 7.59 49.80
C LEU A 257 -46.19 6.51 50.49
N ASP A 258 -45.93 5.39 49.79
CA ASP A 258 -44.93 4.38 50.13
C ASP A 258 -43.55 4.76 49.54
#